data_AF-A0A662GBQ0-F1
#
_entry.id   AF-A0A662GBQ0-F1
#
_cell.length_a   1.000
_cell.length_b   1.000
_cell.length_c   1.000
_cell.angle_alpha   90.00
_cell.angle_beta   90.00
_cell.angle_gamma   90.00
#
_symmetry.space_group_name_H-M   'P 1'
#
loop_
_entity.id
_entity.type
_entity.pdbx_description
1 polymer ?
#
loop_
_entity_poly.entity_id
_entity_poly.type
_entity_poly.pdbx_seq_one_letter_code
_entity_poly.pdbx_strand_id
1 'polypeptide(L)' 'MYLTPSELNITQEALIYALRAEDNYVFFVKIVRKSGNPPDWVSRCYYYITDLRQQILLWRTLPLSERRKYMGR' A
#
# COMPACT_ATOMS: atom_id res chain seq x y z
N MET A 1 -23.47 1.60 7.01
CA MET A 1 -23.05 2.41 5.84
C MET A 1 -21.58 2.78 6.05
N TYR A 2 -20.66 2.18 5.29
CA TYR A 2 -19.23 2.51 5.40
C TYR A 2 -18.93 3.69 4.49
N LEU A 3 -18.65 4.85 5.07
CA LEU A 3 -18.18 6.02 4.33
C LEU A 3 -16.81 5.73 3.70
N THR A 4 -16.61 6.21 2.48
CA THR A 4 -15.34 6.19 1.75
C THR A 4 -14.34 7.18 2.37
N PRO A 5 -13.02 6.94 2.28
CA PRO A 5 -12.01 7.80 2.92
C PRO A 5 -12.09 9.29 2.54
N SER A 6 -12.54 9.61 1.33
CA SER A 6 -12.83 10.97 0.87
C SER A 6 -13.95 11.65 1.64
N GLU A 7 -14.97 10.90 2.07
CA GLU A 7 -16.11 11.42 2.83
C GLU A 7 -15.76 11.70 4.31
N LEU A 8 -14.63 11.17 4.80
CA LEU A 8 -14.15 11.35 6.17
C LEU A 8 -13.00 12.37 6.31
N ASN A 9 -12.62 13.06 5.21
CA ASN A 9 -11.46 13.96 5.18
C ASN A 9 -10.17 13.31 5.75
N ILE A 10 -10.00 11.99 5.58
CA ILE A 10 -8.80 11.28 6.00
C ILE A 10 -7.85 11.26 4.81
N THR A 11 -6.77 12.02 4.91
CA THR A 11 -5.69 12.04 3.91
C THR A 11 -4.38 11.60 4.56
N GLN A 12 -3.57 10.90 3.77
CA GLN A 12 -2.27 10.41 4.18
C GLN A 12 -1.28 10.48 3.02
N GLU A 13 0.00 10.56 3.36
CA GLU A 13 1.09 10.36 2.44
C GLU A 13 1.72 9.00 2.73
N ALA A 14 1.89 8.16 1.70
CA ALA A 14 2.49 6.84 1.84
C ALA A 14 3.72 6.75 0.95
N LEU A 15 4.88 6.53 1.56
CA LEU A 15 6.12 6.23 0.87
C LEU A 15 6.37 4.72 0.95
N ILE A 16 6.42 4.07 -0.21
CA ILE A 16 6.70 2.64 -0.34
C ILE A 16 8.04 2.49 -1.03
N TYR A 17 8.94 1.71 -0.45
CA TYR A 17 10.21 1.37 -1.06
C TYR A 17 10.59 -0.06 -0.73
N ALA A 18 11.43 -0.66 -1.57
CA ALA A 18 11.93 -2.01 -1.37
C ALA A 18 13.45 -1.99 -1.30
N LEU A 19 13.99 -2.71 -0.32
CA LEU A 19 15.42 -2.99 -0.24
C LEU A 19 15.64 -4.46 -0.60
N ARG A 20 16.62 -4.72 -1.46
CA ARG A 20 17.06 -6.09 -1.77
C ARG A 20 17.92 -6.59 -0.61
N ALA A 21 17.56 -7.74 -0.05
CA ALA A 21 18.28 -8.43 1.01
C ALA A 21 18.63 -9.83 0.52
N GLU A 22 19.87 -10.04 0.07
CA GLU A 22 20.36 -11.28 -0.54
C GLU A 22 19.40 -11.81 -1.63
N ASP A 23 18.62 -12.85 -1.30
CA ASP A 23 17.65 -13.53 -2.18
C ASP A 23 16.20 -13.05 -2.02
N ASN A 24 15.96 -12.07 -1.14
CA ASN A 24 14.64 -11.55 -0.82
C ASN A 24 14.54 -10.05 -1.06
N TYR A 25 13.31 -9.54 -1.07
CA TYR A 25 13.02 -8.12 -1.01
C TYR A 25 12.27 -7.81 0.27
N VAL A 26 12.77 -6.81 1.01
CA VAL A 26 12.10 -6.26 2.18
C VAL A 26 11.39 -4.99 1.75
N PHE A 27 10.08 -4.95 1.92
CA PHE A 27 9.27 -3.77 1.63
C PHE A 27 9.09 -2.94 2.90
N PHE A 28 9.35 -1.66 2.78
CA PHE A 28 9.13 -0.67 3.81
C PHE A 28 8.01 0.26 3.38
N VAL A 29 7.15 0.58 4.35
CA VAL A 29 6.02 1.47 4.15
C VAL A 29 6.04 2.50 5.26
N LYS A 30 6.23 3.77 4.89
CA LYS A 30 6.09 4.89 5.81
C LYS A 30 4.79 5.61 5.47
N ILE A 31 3.85 5.59 6.41
CA ILE A 31 2.56 6.28 6.28
C ILE A 31 2.55 7.47 7.23
N VAL A 32 2.29 8.66 6.70
CA VAL A 32 2.19 9.91 7.46
C VAL A 32 0.77 10.45 7.34
N ARG A 33 0.06 10.55 8.46
CA ARG A 33 -1.25 11.19 8.53
C ARG A 33 -1.12 12.66 8.14
N LYS A 34 -2.00 13.14 7.26
CA LYS A 34 -2.11 14.57 6.89
C LYS A 34 -3.36 15.20 7.47
N SER A 35 -4.47 14.47 7.54
CA SER A 35 -5.74 14.94 8.11
C SER A 35 -6.57 13.79 8.69
N GLY A 36 -7.73 14.11 9.28
CA GLY A 36 -8.65 13.15 9.88
C GLY A 36 -8.34 12.79 11.33
N ASN A 37 -9.33 12.23 12.01
CA ASN A 37 -9.25 11.80 13.41
C ASN A 37 -8.26 10.62 13.56
N PRO A 38 -7.32 10.65 14.54
CA PRO A 38 -6.27 9.63 14.63
C PRO A 38 -6.77 8.17 14.73
N PRO A 39 -7.78 7.82 15.55
CA PRO A 39 -8.28 6.45 15.64
C PRO A 39 -8.85 5.94 14.30
N ASP A 40 -9.61 6.78 13.60
CA ASP A 40 -10.17 6.44 12.29
C ASP A 40 -9.05 6.26 11.25
N TRP A 41 -8.06 7.15 11.23
CA TRP A 41 -6.90 7.03 10.35
C TRP A 41 -6.11 5.74 10.61
N VAL A 42 -5.84 5.40 11.87
CA VAL A 42 -5.16 4.14 12.24
C VAL A 42 -5.94 2.93 11.75
N SER A 43 -7.26 2.90 11.95
CA SER A 43 -8.11 1.81 11.46
C SER A 43 -8.00 1.61 9.94
N ARG A 44 -7.91 2.70 9.17
CA ARG A 44 -7.78 2.68 7.71
C ARG A 44 -6.38 2.28 7.25
N CYS A 45 -5.34 2.58 8.04
CA CYS A 45 -3.99 2.11 7.75
C CYS A 45 -3.89 0.58 7.74
N TYR A 46 -4.64 -0.12 8.61
CA TYR A 46 -4.64 -1.59 8.60
C TYR A 46 -5.17 -2.17 7.30
N TYR A 47 -6.25 -1.62 6.75
CA TYR A 47 -6.80 -2.03 5.45
C TYR A 47 -5.81 -1.71 4.33
N TYR A 48 -5.26 -0.49 4.31
CA TYR A 48 -4.26 -0.08 3.33
C TYR A 48 -3.03 -1.01 3.29
N ILE A 49 -2.48 -1.36 4.46
CA ILE A 49 -1.33 -2.27 4.58
C ILE A 49 -1.72 -3.69 4.12
N THR A 50 -2.94 -4.13 4.43
CA THR A 50 -3.45 -5.44 4.02
C THR A 50 -3.54 -5.55 2.51
N ASP A 51 -4.13 -4.55 1.86
CA ASP A 51 -4.27 -4.50 0.41
C ASP A 51 -2.90 -4.44 -0.27
N LEU A 52 -2.00 -3.58 0.24
CA LEU A 52 -0.64 -3.49 -0.27
C LEU A 52 0.10 -4.83 -0.19
N ARG A 53 -0.02 -5.54 0.94
CA ARG A 53 0.58 -6.87 1.11
C ARG A 53 -0.01 -7.87 0.09
N GLN A 54 -1.32 -7.87 -0.11
CA GLN A 54 -1.97 -8.74 -1.09
C GLN A 54 -1.49 -8.44 -2.50
N GLN A 55 -1.37 -7.17 -2.88
CA GLN A 55 -0.86 -6.74 -4.19
C GLN A 55 0.61 -7.17 -4.39
N ILE A 56 1.47 -7.02 -3.38
CA ILE A 56 2.87 -7.47 -3.44
C ILE A 56 2.95 -8.99 -3.63
N LEU A 57 2.13 -9.75 -2.90
CA LEU A 57 2.08 -11.21 -3.02
C LEU A 57 1.56 -11.64 -4.39
N LEU A 58 0.50 -11.01 -4.89
CA LEU A 58 -0.03 -11.26 -6.24
C LEU A 58 1.02 -10.93 -7.31
N TRP A 59 1.69 -9.78 -7.19
CA TRP A 59 2.76 -9.40 -8.11
C TRP A 59 3.84 -10.48 -8.22
N ARG A 60 4.22 -11.09 -7.09
CA ARG A 60 5.19 -12.20 -7.04
C ARG A 60 4.73 -13.47 -7.76
N THR A 61 3.42 -13.72 -7.89
CA THR A 61 2.91 -14.90 -8.60
C THR A 61 2.69 -14.66 -10.09
N LEU A 62 2.60 -13.39 -10.52
CA LEU A 62 2.40 -13.07 -11.94
C LEU A 62 3.60 -13.49 -12.81
N PRO A 63 3.36 -14.08 -14.00
CA PRO A 63 4.39 -14.29 -15.01
C PRO A 63 5.03 -12.98 -15.47
N LEU A 64 6.28 -13.05 -15.93
CA LEU A 64 7.01 -11.87 -16.41
C LEU A 64 6.28 -11.13 -17.55
N SER A 65 5.57 -11.85 -18.42
CA SER A 65 4.77 -11.26 -19.50
C SER A 65 3.65 -10.36 -18.98
N GLU A 66 2.95 -10.78 -17.93
CA GLU A 66 1.88 -10.00 -17.29
C GLU A 66 2.47 -8.81 -16.54
N ARG A 67 3.56 -9.01 -15.79
CA ARG A 67 4.23 -7.92 -15.07
C ARG A 67 4.67 -6.79 -16.00
N ARG A 68 5.20 -7.12 -17.18
CA ARG A 68 5.65 -6.13 -18.17
C ARG A 68 4.54 -5.18 -18.62
N LYS A 69 3.27 -5.60 -18.60
CA LYS A 69 2.13 -4.73 -18.94
C LYS A 69 1.97 -3.56 -17.95
N TYR A 70 2.34 -3.77 -16.69
CA TYR A 70 2.25 -2.78 -15.63
C TYR A 70 3.56 -2.00 -15.40
N MET A 71 4.69 -2.49 -15.92
CA MET A 71 5.98 -1.79 -15.88
C MET A 71 6.14 -0.77 -17.03
N GLY A 72 5.08 -0.50 -17.80
CA GLY A 72 5.09 0.46 -18.90
C GLY A 72 5.41 1.88 -18.44
N ARG A 73 6.17 2.60 -19.27
CA ARG A 73 6.52 4.02 -19.15
C ARG A 73 5.30 4.92 -19.22
#